data_AF-A0A928P3H2-F1
#
_entry.id   AF-A0A928P3H2-F1
#
_cell.length_a   1.000
_cell.length_b   1.000
_cell.length_c   1.000
_cell.angle_alpha   90.00
_cell.angle_beta   90.00
_cell.angle_gamma   90.00
#
_symmetry.space_group_name_H-M   'P 1'
#
loop_
_entity.id
_entity.type
_entity.pdbx_description
1 polymer ?
#
loop_
_entity_poly.entity_id
_entity_poly.type
_entity_poly.pdbx_seq_one_letter_code
_entity_poly.pdbx_strand_id
1 'polypeptide(L)'
;MLKKSILVLMLFLLYLSAFACGDSEKDVRKDLEENIFESSTAPTDTFVHTHKFSDATCDKGQSCICGETQGEPLGHDYVEATCTEKATCSRCGESYGKPLGHEGGEATCTEKAICSRCGKSYGEPLRHDYAEATYTAPQTCTRCGKTIGEKLKLSTSCGMLLCTGYDGSDCYELVANQIDGYPDSTFEFGVIKNNEWLVEMSSNCPFINENGWWKGAKYGNNPGKFKYINAGCFYYSHNDGIGLFEMIYKPETGKYFEVSGLVSFTMFKTEFGEVDYSKLCNDKSEFLARINDGHYTFSYINLNTGETKAIPLKLHVNNNQDIGLLSDGLFYAYGGSNFTGTDYWGFFDLNGNQIIDLTQYDTTDLKDYQFRNGKYTITCKNNSGVKFNITFDTSGNIISQEKAEN
;
A
#
# COMPACT_ATOMS: atom_id res chain seq x y z
N MET A 1 -27.53 22.42 10.02
CA MET A 1 -28.86 23.04 9.84
C MET A 1 -29.24 22.94 8.37
N LEU A 2 -30.18 22.04 8.10
CA LEU A 2 -30.81 21.74 6.82
C LEU A 2 -31.97 22.73 6.60
N LYS A 3 -32.06 23.41 5.45
CA LYS A 3 -33.25 24.14 4.95
C LYS A 3 -32.88 24.68 3.56
N LYS A 4 -33.61 24.50 2.45
CA LYS A 4 -34.87 23.81 2.16
C LYS A 4 -34.90 23.67 0.62
N SER A 5 -34.88 22.44 0.13
CA SER A 5 -35.20 22.09 -1.25
C SER A 5 -36.70 21.91 -1.38
N ILE A 6 -37.41 22.81 -2.06
CA ILE A 6 -38.80 22.61 -2.50
C ILE A 6 -39.03 23.44 -3.76
N LEU A 7 -39.03 22.82 -4.94
CA LEU A 7 -39.94 23.24 -6.00
C LEU A 7 -40.22 22.09 -6.99
N VAL A 8 -41.34 21.41 -6.69
CA VAL A 8 -42.38 20.97 -7.63
C VAL A 8 -42.01 19.87 -8.63
N LEU A 9 -42.25 18.65 -8.17
CA LEU A 9 -42.54 17.48 -9.00
C LEU A 9 -44.06 17.37 -9.16
N MET A 10 -44.47 17.10 -10.40
CA MET A 10 -45.63 16.32 -10.81
C MET A 10 -47.06 16.89 -10.70
N LEU A 11 -47.64 16.89 -11.91
CA LEU A 11 -48.95 16.38 -12.27
C LEU A 11 -50.17 17.30 -12.18
N PHE A 12 -50.58 17.66 -13.41
CA PHE A 12 -51.88 17.32 -13.99
C PHE A 12 -53.11 18.10 -13.54
N LEU A 13 -53.84 18.54 -14.59
CA LEU A 13 -55.27 18.87 -14.64
C LEU A 13 -55.61 20.30 -14.16
N LEU A 14 -56.37 21.16 -14.84
CA LEU A 14 -57.26 21.04 -16.00
C LEU A 14 -57.59 22.48 -16.43
N TYR A 15 -57.55 22.76 -17.73
CA TYR A 15 -58.57 23.57 -18.41
C TYR A 15 -58.74 22.92 -19.78
N LEU A 16 -59.70 22.00 -19.88
CA LEU A 16 -60.98 22.19 -20.61
C LEU A 16 -60.71 22.57 -22.07
N SER A 17 -60.88 21.63 -23.00
CA SER A 17 -62.21 21.15 -23.38
C SER A 17 -62.47 19.67 -23.06
N ALA A 18 -63.51 19.46 -22.24
CA ALA A 18 -64.14 18.17 -21.99
C ALA A 18 -65.57 18.19 -22.54
N PHE A 19 -65.94 17.09 -23.19
CA PHE A 19 -67.26 16.45 -23.12
C PHE A 19 -66.92 14.96 -23.28
N ALA A 20 -66.92 14.15 -22.21
CA ALA A 20 -68.08 13.35 -21.73
C ALA A 20 -68.79 12.66 -22.91
N CYS A 21 -68.92 11.35 -23.04
CA CYS A 21 -69.25 10.27 -22.08
C CYS A 21 -68.82 8.95 -22.78
N GLY A 22 -68.32 7.92 -22.11
CA GLY A 22 -69.15 7.00 -21.33
C GLY A 22 -69.83 5.96 -22.25
N ASP A 23 -69.18 4.79 -22.34
CA ASP A 23 -69.60 3.47 -22.81
C ASP A 23 -70.96 3.31 -23.52
N SER A 24 -70.92 2.75 -24.74
CA SER A 24 -71.59 1.46 -24.99
C SER A 24 -71.23 0.92 -26.37
N GLU A 25 -70.89 -0.36 -26.32
CA GLU A 25 -70.67 -1.29 -27.41
C GLU A 25 -71.90 -1.39 -28.34
N LYS A 26 -71.61 -1.69 -29.62
CA LYS A 26 -72.47 -2.27 -30.67
C LYS A 26 -73.11 -1.35 -31.73
N ASP A 27 -72.70 -1.67 -32.94
CA ASP A 27 -73.49 -1.83 -34.16
C ASP A 27 -73.99 -0.61 -34.95
N VAL A 28 -73.46 -0.57 -36.18
CA VAL A 28 -74.19 -0.38 -37.45
C VAL A 28 -74.87 0.98 -37.70
N ARG A 29 -74.26 1.75 -38.60
CA ARG A 29 -74.92 2.74 -39.48
C ARG A 29 -74.14 2.69 -40.81
N LYS A 30 -74.65 2.31 -41.98
CA LYS A 30 -75.90 2.63 -42.71
C LYS A 30 -76.18 4.13 -42.89
N ASP A 31 -75.91 4.55 -44.13
CA ASP A 31 -76.67 5.45 -44.99
C ASP A 31 -76.72 6.94 -44.64
N LEU A 32 -76.14 7.74 -45.54
CA LEU A 32 -76.75 8.79 -46.37
C LEU A 32 -75.79 8.90 -47.58
N GLU A 33 -76.21 8.85 -48.83
CA GLU A 33 -77.01 9.88 -49.48
C GLU A 33 -77.88 9.30 -50.61
N GLU A 34 -79.09 9.86 -50.72
CA GLU A 34 -80.08 9.58 -51.75
C GLU A 34 -79.85 10.40 -53.02
N ASN A 35 -80.02 9.73 -54.16
CA ASN A 35 -80.68 10.15 -55.40
C ASN A 35 -80.28 11.47 -56.10
N ILE A 36 -79.85 11.36 -57.36
CA ILE A 36 -80.75 11.60 -58.52
C ILE A 36 -80.26 10.77 -59.73
N PHE A 37 -81.24 10.10 -60.32
CA PHE A 37 -81.25 9.23 -61.50
C PHE A 37 -81.00 10.03 -62.78
N GLU A 38 -80.12 9.56 -63.67
CA GLU A 38 -80.46 9.34 -65.09
C GLU A 38 -79.31 8.69 -65.89
N SER A 39 -79.71 7.74 -66.74
CA SER A 39 -79.20 7.54 -68.10
C SER A 39 -77.75 7.02 -68.29
N SER A 40 -77.62 5.72 -68.52
CA SER A 40 -77.51 5.18 -69.89
C SER A 40 -76.78 3.83 -69.88
N THR A 41 -77.38 2.88 -70.59
CA THR A 41 -76.85 1.56 -70.88
C THR A 41 -75.64 1.64 -71.80
N ALA A 42 -74.54 0.96 -71.45
CA ALA A 42 -73.48 0.62 -72.39
C ALA A 42 -72.91 -0.78 -72.08
N PRO A 43 -72.51 -1.52 -73.13
CA PRO A 43 -72.42 -2.97 -73.11
C PRO A 43 -71.17 -3.43 -72.35
N THR A 44 -71.26 -4.57 -71.67
CA THR A 44 -70.08 -5.31 -71.20
C THR A 44 -69.39 -5.92 -72.41
N ASP A 45 -68.59 -5.10 -73.09
CA ASP A 45 -67.56 -5.55 -73.99
C ASP A 45 -66.54 -6.30 -73.13
N THR A 46 -66.58 -7.63 -73.19
CA THR A 46 -65.55 -8.49 -72.59
C THR A 46 -64.24 -8.18 -73.30
N PHE A 47 -63.49 -7.23 -72.76
CA PHE A 47 -62.12 -6.93 -73.17
C PHE A 47 -61.23 -8.11 -72.77
N VAL A 48 -61.21 -9.13 -73.63
CA VAL A 48 -60.29 -10.25 -73.54
C VAL A 48 -58.91 -9.71 -73.90
N HIS A 49 -58.12 -9.38 -72.88
CA HIS A 49 -56.71 -9.08 -73.04
C HIS A 49 -55.88 -10.25 -72.53
N THR A 50 -54.76 -10.48 -73.18
CA THR A 50 -53.86 -11.57 -72.81
C THR A 50 -53.07 -11.16 -71.57
N HIS A 51 -53.20 -11.91 -70.49
CA HIS A 51 -52.45 -11.61 -69.27
C HIS A 51 -50.95 -11.90 -69.46
N LYS A 52 -50.15 -10.84 -69.50
CA LYS A 52 -48.71 -10.92 -69.33
C LYS A 52 -48.40 -10.55 -67.88
N PHE A 53 -48.04 -11.54 -67.09
CA PHE A 53 -47.69 -11.34 -65.69
C PHE A 53 -46.21 -10.98 -65.54
N SER A 54 -45.94 -10.04 -64.63
CA SER A 54 -44.60 -9.74 -64.15
C SER A 54 -44.11 -10.82 -63.19
N ASP A 55 -42.80 -10.91 -63.01
CA ASP A 55 -42.20 -11.83 -62.04
C ASP A 55 -42.66 -11.51 -60.61
N ALA A 56 -42.77 -12.56 -59.79
CA ALA A 56 -43.10 -12.41 -58.38
C ALA A 56 -41.95 -11.71 -57.63
N THR A 57 -42.31 -11.02 -56.56
CA THR A 57 -41.40 -10.33 -55.64
C THR A 57 -41.38 -11.03 -54.28
N CYS A 58 -40.59 -10.52 -53.32
CA CYS A 58 -40.55 -11.10 -51.98
C CYS A 58 -41.88 -10.96 -51.22
N ASP A 59 -42.64 -9.88 -51.48
CA ASP A 59 -43.87 -9.56 -50.74
C ASP A 59 -45.17 -9.77 -51.55
N LYS A 60 -45.06 -9.92 -52.87
CA LYS A 60 -46.21 -10.08 -53.77
C LYS A 60 -45.94 -11.15 -54.81
N GLY A 61 -46.97 -11.94 -55.13
CA GLY A 61 -46.98 -12.86 -56.28
C GLY A 61 -46.89 -12.14 -57.62
N GLN A 62 -47.05 -12.87 -58.72
CA GLN A 62 -46.99 -12.31 -60.06
C GLN A 62 -48.20 -11.39 -60.31
N SER A 63 -47.99 -10.27 -61.00
CA SER A 63 -49.06 -9.27 -61.22
C SER A 63 -49.20 -8.87 -62.69
N CYS A 64 -50.44 -8.67 -63.13
CA CYS A 64 -50.77 -8.18 -64.47
C CYS A 64 -51.18 -6.69 -64.42
N ILE A 65 -51.04 -5.97 -65.54
CA ILE A 65 -51.37 -4.53 -65.63
C ILE A 65 -52.85 -4.22 -65.35
N CYS A 66 -53.73 -5.21 -65.48
CA CYS A 66 -55.16 -5.10 -65.15
C CYS A 66 -55.47 -5.25 -63.66
N GLY A 67 -54.49 -5.57 -62.82
CA GLY A 67 -54.65 -5.75 -61.38
C GLY A 67 -54.84 -7.19 -60.90
N GLU A 68 -55.02 -8.15 -61.81
CA GLU A 68 -55.07 -9.58 -61.48
C GLU A 68 -53.71 -10.07 -60.95
N THR A 69 -53.73 -10.87 -59.88
CA THR A 69 -52.53 -11.46 -59.25
C THR A 69 -52.60 -12.98 -59.25
N GLN A 70 -51.48 -13.65 -59.49
CA GLN A 70 -51.40 -15.11 -59.44
C GLN A 70 -50.10 -15.60 -58.78
N GLY A 71 -50.17 -16.77 -58.16
CA GLY A 71 -49.05 -17.37 -57.44
C GLY A 71 -48.74 -16.69 -56.10
N GLU A 72 -47.96 -17.38 -55.27
CA GLU A 72 -47.53 -16.88 -53.96
C GLU A 72 -46.30 -15.97 -54.09
N PRO A 73 -46.08 -15.04 -53.14
CA PRO A 73 -44.82 -14.31 -53.02
C PRO A 73 -43.63 -15.27 -52.92
N LEU A 74 -42.47 -14.85 -53.43
CA LEU A 74 -41.25 -15.67 -53.35
C LEU A 74 -40.81 -15.89 -51.90
N GLY A 75 -41.19 -15.00 -50.99
CA GLY A 75 -40.70 -14.96 -49.61
C GLY A 75 -39.27 -14.45 -49.52
N HIS A 76 -38.89 -14.06 -48.31
CA HIS A 76 -37.56 -13.54 -48.01
C HIS A 76 -36.56 -14.69 -47.74
N ASP A 77 -35.35 -14.53 -48.28
CA ASP A 77 -34.22 -15.43 -48.07
C ASP A 77 -33.08 -14.64 -47.40
N TYR A 78 -33.16 -14.51 -46.07
CA TYR A 78 -32.27 -13.67 -45.29
C TYR A 78 -30.91 -14.34 -45.06
N VAL A 79 -29.85 -13.62 -45.41
CA VAL A 79 -28.50 -13.91 -44.90
C VAL A 79 -28.45 -13.53 -43.42
N GLU A 80 -27.86 -14.39 -42.60
CA GLU A 80 -27.77 -14.18 -41.15
C GLU A 80 -27.08 -12.86 -40.77
N ALA A 81 -27.52 -12.26 -39.67
CA ALA A 81 -26.93 -11.04 -39.14
C ALA A 81 -25.49 -11.28 -38.66
N THR A 82 -24.64 -10.25 -38.75
CA THR A 82 -23.28 -10.28 -38.21
C THR A 82 -23.18 -9.43 -36.95
N CYS A 83 -21.98 -9.30 -36.37
CA CYS A 83 -21.75 -8.43 -35.21
C CYS A 83 -22.03 -6.95 -35.51
N THR A 84 -21.89 -6.53 -36.76
CA THR A 84 -22.00 -5.11 -37.18
C THR A 84 -23.15 -4.86 -38.15
N GLU A 85 -23.65 -5.89 -38.85
CA GLU A 85 -24.69 -5.76 -39.87
C GLU A 85 -25.94 -6.56 -39.52
N LYS A 86 -27.11 -6.07 -39.96
CA LYS A 86 -28.41 -6.74 -39.83
C LYS A 86 -28.52 -7.89 -40.82
N ALA A 87 -29.46 -8.81 -40.57
CA ALA A 87 -29.83 -9.81 -41.57
C ALA A 87 -30.42 -9.12 -42.80
N THR A 88 -30.06 -9.57 -44.01
CA THR A 88 -30.47 -8.92 -45.27
C THR A 88 -30.93 -9.96 -46.28
N CYS A 89 -32.06 -9.72 -46.95
CA CYS A 89 -32.61 -10.63 -47.93
C CYS A 89 -31.78 -10.61 -49.21
N SER A 90 -31.30 -11.78 -49.65
CA SER A 90 -30.45 -11.92 -50.85
C SER A 90 -31.16 -11.55 -52.15
N ARG A 91 -32.50 -11.55 -52.16
CA ARG A 91 -33.35 -11.33 -53.33
C ARG A 91 -33.73 -9.86 -53.54
N CYS A 92 -34.14 -9.18 -52.47
CA CYS A 92 -34.65 -7.80 -52.55
C CYS A 92 -33.78 -6.77 -51.81
N GLY A 93 -32.80 -7.21 -51.00
CA GLY A 93 -31.94 -6.32 -50.23
C GLY A 93 -32.60 -5.73 -48.97
N GLU A 94 -33.81 -6.16 -48.61
CA GLU A 94 -34.47 -5.67 -47.41
C GLU A 94 -33.76 -6.16 -46.14
N SER A 95 -33.54 -5.27 -45.17
CA SER A 95 -32.88 -5.59 -43.90
C SER A 95 -33.89 -5.86 -42.78
N TYR A 96 -33.64 -6.91 -42.00
CA TYR A 96 -34.48 -7.33 -40.89
C TYR A 96 -33.70 -7.40 -39.57
N GLY A 97 -34.33 -7.01 -38.46
CA GLY A 97 -33.76 -7.10 -37.12
C GLY A 97 -32.66 -6.06 -36.80
N LYS A 98 -31.72 -6.46 -35.92
CA LYS A 98 -30.57 -5.65 -35.46
C LYS A 98 -29.28 -6.46 -35.64
N PRO A 99 -28.11 -5.81 -35.77
CA PRO A 99 -26.83 -6.51 -35.67
C PRO A 99 -26.75 -7.26 -34.34
N LEU A 100 -26.03 -8.38 -34.32
CA LEU A 100 -25.90 -9.23 -33.14
C LEU A 100 -25.07 -8.59 -32.02
N GLY A 101 -24.35 -7.49 -32.32
CA GLY A 101 -23.41 -6.88 -31.40
C GLY A 101 -22.17 -7.75 -31.16
N HIS A 102 -21.19 -7.20 -30.46
CA HIS A 102 -20.02 -7.94 -30.00
C HIS A 102 -20.25 -8.51 -28.60
N GLU A 103 -19.73 -9.71 -28.35
CA GLU A 103 -19.82 -10.40 -27.06
C GLU A 103 -18.51 -11.12 -26.73
N GLY A 104 -18.27 -11.34 -25.43
CA GLY A 104 -17.12 -12.09 -24.93
C GLY A 104 -15.79 -11.33 -24.97
N GLY A 105 -14.81 -11.86 -24.24
CA GLY A 105 -13.52 -11.19 -24.05
C GLY A 105 -13.58 -10.09 -22.99
N GLU A 106 -12.46 -9.86 -22.34
CA GLU A 106 -12.28 -8.78 -21.37
C GLU A 106 -11.22 -7.81 -21.89
N ALA A 107 -11.52 -6.51 -21.83
CA ALA A 107 -10.53 -5.50 -22.15
C ALA A 107 -9.47 -5.42 -21.04
N THR A 108 -8.22 -5.15 -21.41
CA THR A 108 -7.13 -4.92 -20.45
C THR A 108 -6.83 -3.42 -20.34
N CYS A 109 -5.85 -3.04 -19.52
CA CYS A 109 -5.41 -1.65 -19.42
C CYS A 109 -4.91 -1.09 -20.77
N THR A 110 -4.43 -1.95 -21.68
CA THR A 110 -3.80 -1.55 -22.94
C THR A 110 -4.50 -2.09 -24.17
N GLU A 111 -5.29 -3.16 -24.05
CA GLU A 111 -5.92 -3.85 -25.18
C GLU A 111 -7.45 -3.84 -25.09
N LYS A 112 -8.10 -3.80 -26.26
CA LYS A 112 -9.55 -3.90 -26.41
C LYS A 112 -10.00 -5.35 -26.18
N ALA A 113 -11.28 -5.55 -25.81
CA ALA A 113 -11.86 -6.88 -25.73
C ALA A 113 -11.90 -7.54 -27.12
N ILE A 114 -11.76 -8.86 -27.19
CA ILE A 114 -11.84 -9.64 -28.44
C ILE A 114 -13.16 -10.41 -28.46
N CYS A 115 -13.97 -10.16 -29.50
CA CYS A 115 -15.27 -10.79 -29.65
C CYS A 115 -15.11 -12.31 -29.87
N SER A 116 -15.76 -13.12 -29.04
CA SER A 116 -15.69 -14.58 -29.14
C SER A 116 -16.33 -15.11 -30.42
N ARG A 117 -17.30 -14.38 -30.99
CA ARG A 117 -18.01 -14.78 -32.22
C ARG A 117 -17.20 -14.53 -33.50
N CYS A 118 -16.54 -13.39 -33.60
CA CYS A 118 -15.92 -12.95 -34.87
C CYS A 118 -14.42 -12.70 -34.79
N GLY A 119 -13.80 -12.81 -33.60
CA GLY A 119 -12.36 -12.61 -33.39
C GLY A 119 -11.89 -11.16 -33.55
N LYS A 120 -12.79 -10.21 -33.85
CA LYS A 120 -12.45 -8.79 -33.98
C LYS A 120 -12.41 -8.11 -32.61
N SER A 121 -11.46 -7.19 -32.43
CA SER A 121 -11.40 -6.35 -31.25
C SER A 121 -12.53 -5.31 -31.26
N TYR A 122 -13.09 -5.03 -30.08
CA TYR A 122 -14.20 -4.10 -29.93
C TYR A 122 -14.16 -3.38 -28.56
N GLY A 123 -14.90 -2.27 -28.46
CA GLY A 123 -14.85 -1.40 -27.29
C GLY A 123 -13.53 -0.62 -27.18
N GLU A 124 -13.25 -0.10 -26.00
CA GLU A 124 -12.02 0.62 -25.67
C GLU A 124 -11.26 -0.11 -24.55
N PRO A 125 -9.91 0.00 -24.49
CA PRO A 125 -9.15 -0.50 -23.35
C PRO A 125 -9.61 0.17 -22.05
N LEU A 126 -9.47 -0.54 -20.91
CA LEU A 126 -9.87 -0.03 -19.59
C LEU A 126 -9.07 1.19 -19.13
N ARG A 127 -7.90 1.43 -19.75
CA ARG A 127 -6.88 2.40 -19.33
C ARG A 127 -6.34 2.09 -17.93
N HIS A 128 -5.16 2.63 -17.65
CA HIS A 128 -4.58 2.53 -16.32
C HIS A 128 -5.36 3.39 -15.33
N ASP A 129 -5.52 2.87 -14.12
CA ASP A 129 -6.09 3.57 -12.97
C ASP A 129 -5.08 3.47 -11.84
N TYR A 130 -4.31 4.54 -11.71
CA TYR A 130 -3.18 4.60 -10.80
C TYR A 130 -3.65 5.07 -9.44
N ALA A 131 -3.36 4.26 -8.42
CA ALA A 131 -3.32 4.75 -7.05
C ALA A 131 -2.22 5.81 -6.92
N GLU A 132 -2.42 6.77 -6.01
CA GLU A 132 -1.39 7.77 -5.69
C GLU A 132 -0.10 7.12 -5.20
N ALA A 133 1.02 7.83 -5.38
CA ALA A 133 2.29 7.37 -4.87
C ALA A 133 2.26 7.36 -3.33
N THR A 134 2.99 6.42 -2.75
CA THR A 134 3.22 6.32 -1.31
C THR A 134 4.73 6.50 -1.02
N TYR A 135 5.14 6.40 0.24
CA TYR A 135 6.56 6.43 0.62
C TYR A 135 7.30 5.11 0.37
N THR A 136 6.58 4.03 0.12
CA THR A 136 7.16 2.71 -0.14
C THR A 136 7.00 2.27 -1.59
N ALA A 137 6.08 2.89 -2.34
CA ALA A 137 5.83 2.57 -3.74
C ALA A 137 5.47 3.83 -4.57
N PRO A 138 5.91 3.92 -5.84
CA PRO A 138 5.43 4.92 -6.79
C PRO A 138 3.94 4.73 -7.12
N GLN A 139 3.36 5.60 -7.95
CA GLN A 139 1.98 5.43 -8.41
C GLN A 139 1.82 4.07 -9.09
N THR A 140 0.85 3.26 -8.64
CA THR A 140 0.69 1.87 -9.07
C THR A 140 -0.71 1.63 -9.62
N CYS A 141 -0.81 1.07 -10.83
CA CYS A 141 -2.09 0.77 -11.47
C CYS A 141 -2.80 -0.35 -10.71
N THR A 142 -3.95 -0.07 -10.13
CA THR A 142 -4.72 -0.99 -9.29
C THR A 142 -5.19 -2.24 -10.05
N ARG A 143 -5.32 -2.14 -11.38
CA ARG A 143 -5.74 -3.25 -12.25
C ARG A 143 -4.63 -4.20 -12.68
N CYS A 144 -3.39 -3.71 -12.82
CA CYS A 144 -2.33 -4.49 -13.50
C CYS A 144 -0.94 -4.35 -12.87
N GLY A 145 -0.79 -3.61 -11.77
CA GLY A 145 0.49 -3.47 -11.05
C GLY A 145 1.55 -2.62 -11.74
N LYS A 146 1.28 -2.05 -12.92
CA LYS A 146 2.25 -1.17 -13.60
C LYS A 146 2.50 0.09 -12.77
N THR A 147 3.77 0.47 -12.62
CA THR A 147 4.17 1.64 -11.83
C THR A 147 4.62 2.80 -12.72
N ILE A 148 4.34 4.04 -12.30
CA ILE A 148 4.85 5.29 -12.92
C ILE A 148 5.32 6.28 -11.86
N GLY A 149 6.28 7.13 -12.21
CA GLY A 149 6.83 8.15 -11.31
C GLY A 149 7.71 7.60 -10.18
N GLU A 150 8.04 8.46 -9.23
CA GLU A 150 8.77 8.09 -8.00
C GLU A 150 7.83 8.04 -6.79
N LYS A 151 8.30 7.39 -5.72
CA LYS A 151 7.72 7.51 -4.38
C LYS A 151 7.83 8.96 -3.86
N LEU A 152 6.92 9.36 -2.98
CA LEU A 152 6.90 10.70 -2.37
C LEU A 152 8.18 10.96 -1.54
N LYS A 153 8.72 12.20 -1.58
CA LYS A 153 9.90 12.64 -0.79
C LYS A 153 9.86 14.15 -0.45
N LEU A 154 9.68 14.51 0.82
CA LEU A 154 9.79 15.91 1.29
C LEU A 154 11.26 16.35 1.41
N SER A 155 12.17 15.40 1.65
CA SER A 155 13.62 15.61 1.75
C SER A 155 14.27 16.19 0.49
N THR A 156 13.61 16.14 -0.67
CA THR A 156 14.10 16.76 -1.92
C THR A 156 14.19 18.29 -1.84
N SER A 157 13.51 18.90 -0.87
CA SER A 157 13.56 20.35 -0.60
C SER A 157 14.72 20.77 0.32
N CYS A 158 15.46 19.82 0.90
CA CYS A 158 16.57 20.07 1.82
C CYS A 158 17.93 19.89 1.12
N GLY A 159 18.95 20.60 1.59
CA GLY A 159 20.32 20.54 1.07
C GLY A 159 21.01 19.21 1.34
N MET A 160 20.62 18.51 2.42
CA MET A 160 21.19 17.22 2.82
C MET A 160 20.13 16.29 3.40
N LEU A 161 20.09 15.05 2.92
CA LEU A 161 19.42 13.92 3.58
C LEU A 161 20.46 13.11 4.35
N LEU A 162 20.41 13.16 5.68
CA LEU A 162 21.41 12.53 6.56
C LEU A 162 21.16 11.03 6.74
N CYS A 163 19.91 10.64 7.00
CA CYS A 163 19.49 9.24 7.00
C CYS A 163 17.97 9.09 6.88
N THR A 164 17.52 7.88 6.57
CA THR A 164 16.10 7.51 6.51
C THR A 164 15.82 6.27 7.35
N GLY A 165 14.59 6.18 7.85
CA GLY A 165 14.13 5.17 8.77
C GLY A 165 12.67 4.81 8.57
N TYR A 166 12.28 3.60 8.98
CA TYR A 166 10.91 3.11 8.83
C TYR A 166 10.45 2.36 10.08
N ASP A 167 9.31 2.76 10.63
CA ASP A 167 8.57 2.04 11.68
C ASP A 167 7.21 1.62 11.10
N GLY A 168 7.11 0.38 10.62
CA GLY A 168 5.91 -0.08 9.93
C GLY A 168 5.64 0.73 8.66
N SER A 169 4.57 1.52 8.64
CA SER A 169 4.24 2.42 7.53
C SER A 169 4.83 3.82 7.67
N ASP A 170 5.31 4.17 8.87
CA ASP A 170 5.86 5.51 9.12
C ASP A 170 7.26 5.62 8.50
N CYS A 171 7.50 6.70 7.76
CA CYS A 171 8.80 7.06 7.20
C CYS A 171 9.37 8.27 7.96
N TYR A 172 10.62 8.13 8.39
CA TYR A 172 11.37 9.15 9.09
C TYR A 172 12.57 9.58 8.25
N GLU A 173 12.74 10.88 8.05
CA GLU A 173 13.89 11.45 7.35
C GLU A 173 14.55 12.50 8.25
N LEU A 174 15.85 12.29 8.52
CA LEU A 174 16.68 13.31 9.17
C LEU A 174 17.38 14.12 8.09
N VAL A 175 17.14 15.42 8.08
CA VAL A 175 17.62 16.34 7.04
C VAL A 175 18.42 17.49 7.65
N ALA A 176 19.28 18.09 6.85
CA ALA A 176 20.02 19.27 7.25
C ALA A 176 20.22 20.25 6.07
N ASN A 177 20.39 21.52 6.41
CA ASN A 177 20.80 22.58 5.50
C ASN A 177 22.08 23.23 6.00
N GLN A 178 22.98 23.56 5.08
CA GLN A 178 24.13 24.42 5.37
C GLN A 178 23.69 25.87 5.24
N ILE A 179 23.97 26.70 6.25
CA ILE A 179 23.80 28.15 6.15
C ILE A 179 25.14 28.73 5.68
N ASP A 180 25.17 29.32 4.49
CA ASP A 180 26.36 29.95 3.93
C ASP A 180 26.69 31.26 4.67
N GLY A 181 27.71 31.20 5.52
CA GLY A 181 28.37 32.33 6.17
C GLY A 181 29.81 31.96 6.51
N TYR A 182 30.77 32.56 5.80
CA TYR A 182 32.22 32.36 5.93
C TYR A 182 32.73 32.56 7.39
N PRO A 183 33.81 31.89 7.86
CA PRO A 183 34.55 30.73 7.35
C PRO A 183 34.07 29.39 7.95
N ASP A 184 33.07 29.42 8.82
CA ASP A 184 32.63 28.32 9.67
C ASP A 184 31.18 27.98 9.34
N SER A 185 30.97 27.06 8.41
CA SER A 185 29.61 26.73 7.94
C SER A 185 28.76 26.24 9.11
N THR A 186 27.68 26.98 9.39
CA THR A 186 26.70 26.57 10.39
C THR A 186 25.63 25.70 9.73
N PHE A 187 25.01 24.83 10.52
CA PHE A 187 23.98 23.93 10.02
C PHE A 187 22.63 24.24 10.67
N GLU A 188 21.57 23.90 9.96
CA GLU A 188 20.26 23.68 10.55
C GLU A 188 19.85 22.23 10.29
N PHE A 189 19.06 21.68 11.20
CA PHE A 189 18.55 20.32 11.11
C PHE A 189 17.03 20.37 11.14
N GLY A 190 16.41 19.33 10.58
CA GLY A 190 15.00 19.08 10.78
C GLY A 190 14.72 17.58 10.71
N VAL A 191 13.53 17.21 11.18
CA VAL A 191 13.03 15.84 11.08
C VAL A 191 11.69 15.88 10.37
N ILE A 192 11.60 15.06 9.33
CA ILE A 192 10.39 14.88 8.55
C ILE A 192 9.83 13.51 8.90
N LYS A 193 8.54 13.48 9.26
CA LYS A 193 7.79 12.24 9.46
C LYS A 193 6.63 12.23 8.47
N ASN A 194 6.55 11.20 7.62
CA ASN A 194 5.45 11.02 6.66
C ASN A 194 5.17 12.27 5.79
N ASN A 195 6.23 12.96 5.36
CA ASN A 195 6.14 14.19 4.54
C ASN A 195 5.46 15.37 5.25
N GLU A 196 5.57 15.41 6.58
CA GLU A 196 5.28 16.56 7.42
C GLU A 196 6.47 16.86 8.33
N TRP A 197 6.69 18.12 8.66
CA TRP A 197 7.72 18.50 9.61
C TRP A 197 7.33 18.01 11.00
N LEU A 198 8.08 17.04 11.52
CA LEU A 198 8.02 16.64 12.92
C LEU A 198 8.85 17.60 13.79
N VAL A 199 10.01 18.00 13.27
CA VAL A 199 10.86 19.06 13.81
C VAL A 199 11.23 19.97 12.67
N GLU A 200 10.76 21.21 12.70
CA GLU A 200 11.10 22.21 11.69
C GLU A 200 12.59 22.52 11.68
N MET A 201 13.07 23.01 10.53
CA MET A 201 14.46 23.40 10.34
C MET A 201 14.90 24.43 11.39
N SER A 202 15.95 24.14 12.15
CA SER A 202 16.47 25.06 13.17
C SER A 202 17.95 24.81 13.42
N SER A 203 18.69 25.79 13.95
CA SER A 203 20.03 25.57 14.51
C SER A 203 20.00 25.03 15.94
N ASN A 204 18.83 25.04 16.60
CA ASN A 204 18.64 24.57 17.97
C ASN A 204 18.38 23.05 18.02
N CYS A 205 19.35 22.23 17.61
CA CYS A 205 19.30 20.76 17.80
C CYS A 205 20.26 20.27 18.87
N PRO A 206 20.03 19.03 19.34
CA PRO A 206 21.05 18.28 20.05
C PRO A 206 22.30 17.93 19.21
N PHE A 207 22.28 17.98 17.88
CA PHE A 207 23.42 17.61 17.02
C PHE A 207 24.41 18.74 16.76
N ILE A 208 24.02 19.98 17.03
CA ILE A 208 24.82 21.16 16.78
C ILE A 208 25.26 21.77 18.12
N ASN A 209 26.51 22.22 18.19
CA ASN A 209 27.07 22.89 19.36
C ASN A 209 26.76 24.40 19.32
N GLU A 210 27.11 25.10 20.40
CA GLU A 210 26.89 26.55 20.55
C GLU A 210 27.55 27.41 19.44
N ASN A 211 28.55 26.87 18.75
CA ASN A 211 29.25 27.54 17.65
C ASN A 211 28.65 27.22 16.27
N GLY A 212 27.54 26.47 16.22
CA GLY A 212 26.87 26.10 14.98
C GLY A 212 27.50 24.90 14.25
N TRP A 213 28.43 24.17 14.87
CA TRP A 213 29.08 22.99 14.28
C TRP A 213 28.48 21.69 14.79
N TRP A 214 28.65 20.62 14.02
CA TRP A 214 28.34 19.27 14.48
C TRP A 214 29.04 18.96 15.81
N LYS A 215 28.28 18.47 16.79
CA LYS A 215 28.83 18.05 18.07
C LYS A 215 29.86 16.93 17.88
N GLY A 216 30.99 17.04 18.57
CA GLY A 216 32.12 16.12 18.40
C GLY A 216 33.06 16.49 17.24
N ALA A 217 32.70 17.43 16.36
CA ALA A 217 33.62 17.94 15.36
C ALA A 217 34.59 18.96 15.99
N LYS A 218 35.89 18.65 15.99
CA LYS A 218 36.94 19.56 16.48
C LYS A 218 37.49 20.47 15.38
N TYR A 219 37.51 19.97 14.14
CA TYR A 219 37.96 20.71 12.95
C TYR A 219 37.14 20.28 11.73
N GLY A 220 36.48 21.23 11.05
CA GLY A 220 35.87 21.05 9.74
C GLY A 220 34.40 20.60 9.70
N ASN A 221 33.84 20.58 8.49
CA ASN A 221 32.40 20.41 8.20
C ASN A 221 31.95 18.94 8.02
N ASN A 222 32.68 17.96 8.56
CA ASN A 222 32.24 16.56 8.40
C ASN A 222 30.97 16.32 9.23
N PRO A 223 29.84 15.96 8.61
CA PRO A 223 28.59 15.79 9.33
C PRO A 223 28.64 14.66 10.37
N GLY A 224 29.61 13.73 10.29
CA GLY A 224 29.63 12.52 11.09
C GLY A 224 28.74 11.43 10.48
N LYS A 225 28.39 10.40 11.25
CA LYS A 225 27.58 9.27 10.83
C LYS A 225 26.20 9.35 11.46
N PHE A 226 25.18 9.45 10.62
CA PHE A 226 23.78 9.38 11.04
C PHE A 226 23.17 8.04 10.65
N LYS A 227 22.40 7.46 11.56
CA LYS A 227 21.63 6.25 11.34
C LYS A 227 20.28 6.40 12.00
N TYR A 228 19.22 5.99 11.31
CA TYR A 228 17.99 5.66 12.00
C TYR A 228 18.16 4.32 12.71
N ILE A 229 17.56 4.17 13.89
CA ILE A 229 17.66 2.94 14.68
C ILE A 229 16.32 2.20 14.74
N ASN A 230 15.35 2.73 15.50
CA ASN A 230 14.06 2.11 15.78
C ASN A 230 13.18 3.13 16.54
N ALA A 231 11.86 3.00 16.50
CA ALA A 231 10.91 3.76 17.33
C ALA A 231 11.06 5.29 17.22
N GLY A 232 11.25 5.78 16.00
CA GLY A 232 11.48 7.19 15.68
C GLY A 232 12.84 7.74 16.12
N CYS A 233 13.71 6.91 16.72
CA CYS A 233 15.00 7.36 17.24
C CYS A 233 16.07 7.40 16.15
N PHE A 234 16.99 8.37 16.29
CA PHE A 234 18.17 8.54 15.46
C PHE A 234 19.44 8.39 16.29
N TYR A 235 20.40 7.66 15.76
CA TYR A 235 21.76 7.57 16.26
C TYR A 235 22.68 8.47 15.45
N TYR A 236 23.57 9.14 16.17
CA TYR A 236 24.62 9.98 15.63
C TYR A 236 25.96 9.57 16.22
N SER A 237 27.01 9.51 15.39
CA SER A 237 28.37 9.46 15.88
C SER A 237 29.36 10.29 15.09
N HIS A 238 30.34 10.83 15.80
CA HIS A 238 31.45 11.58 15.25
C HIS A 238 32.75 11.15 15.92
N ASN A 239 33.82 10.99 15.14
CA ASN A 239 35.14 10.67 15.65
C ASN A 239 36.14 11.65 15.06
N ASP A 240 36.77 12.47 15.90
CA ASP A 240 37.74 13.50 15.52
C ASP A 240 39.21 13.04 15.64
N GLY A 241 39.43 11.74 15.92
CA GLY A 241 40.74 11.14 16.14
C GLY A 241 41.26 11.24 17.58
N ILE A 242 40.58 11.96 18.47
CA ILE A 242 40.93 12.08 19.90
C ILE A 242 39.87 11.41 20.78
N GLY A 243 38.60 11.46 20.39
CA GLY A 243 37.51 10.80 21.11
C GLY A 243 36.33 10.48 20.21
N LEU A 244 35.47 9.58 20.68
CA LEU A 244 34.20 9.29 20.05
C LEU A 244 33.12 10.14 20.72
N PHE A 245 32.30 10.82 19.92
CA PHE A 245 31.03 11.39 20.35
C PHE A 245 29.91 10.55 19.77
N GLU A 246 28.95 10.15 20.59
CA GLU A 246 27.76 9.46 20.14
C GLU A 246 26.52 9.99 20.83
N MET A 247 25.38 9.87 20.15
CA MET A 247 24.11 10.31 20.69
C MET A 247 22.96 9.48 20.12
N ILE A 248 21.93 9.27 20.95
CA ILE A 248 20.62 8.82 20.50
C ILE A 248 19.61 9.93 20.77
N TYR A 249 18.81 10.29 19.78
CA TYR A 249 17.83 11.37 19.81
C TYR A 249 16.44 10.85 19.43
N LYS A 250 15.42 11.28 20.19
CA LYS A 250 14.01 11.05 19.90
C LYS A 250 13.30 12.38 19.58
N PRO A 251 12.96 12.66 18.31
CA PRO A 251 12.39 13.94 17.89
C PRO A 251 11.02 14.23 18.47
N GLU A 252 10.14 13.23 18.61
CA GLU A 252 8.77 13.43 19.13
C GLU A 252 8.74 14.00 20.55
N THR A 253 9.80 13.76 21.32
CA THR A 253 9.90 14.23 22.71
C THR A 253 10.97 15.29 22.91
N GLY A 254 11.79 15.56 21.90
CA GLY A 254 12.98 16.40 22.00
C GLY A 254 14.10 15.82 22.88
N LYS A 255 13.94 14.61 23.42
CA LYS A 255 14.91 14.01 24.36
C LYS A 255 16.04 13.33 23.63
N TYR A 256 17.23 13.40 24.20
CA TYR A 256 18.41 12.71 23.71
C TYR A 256 19.29 12.25 24.87
N PHE A 257 20.18 11.31 24.57
CA PHE A 257 21.24 10.87 25.48
C PHE A 257 22.55 10.86 24.71
N GLU A 258 23.56 11.54 25.23
CA GLU A 258 24.88 11.66 24.60
C GLU A 258 25.98 11.04 25.47
N VAL A 259 26.98 10.48 24.81
CA VAL A 259 28.21 9.97 25.42
C VAL A 259 29.41 10.53 24.66
N SER A 260 30.50 10.82 25.36
CA SER A 260 31.70 11.37 24.75
C SER A 260 32.99 10.82 25.38
N GLY A 261 34.08 10.86 24.61
CA GLY A 261 35.42 10.48 25.05
C GLY A 261 35.79 9.04 24.68
N LEU A 262 36.29 8.27 25.66
CA LEU A 262 36.59 6.83 25.50
C LEU A 262 35.38 5.94 25.87
N VAL A 263 34.19 6.54 25.90
CA VAL A 263 32.91 5.91 26.22
C VAL A 263 32.15 5.74 24.91
N SER A 264 31.58 4.56 24.69
CA SER A 264 30.73 4.30 23.53
C SER A 264 29.51 3.48 23.89
N PHE A 265 28.42 3.65 23.14
CA PHE A 265 27.25 2.77 23.19
C PHE A 265 27.62 1.33 22.84
N THR A 266 26.77 0.43 23.35
CA THR A 266 26.83 -1.01 23.11
C THR A 266 26.52 -1.29 21.64
N MET A 267 27.51 -1.61 20.80
CA MET A 267 27.26 -1.90 19.38
C MET A 267 27.12 -3.39 19.09
N PHE A 268 26.05 -3.74 18.37
CA PHE A 268 25.79 -5.10 17.89
C PHE A 268 26.41 -5.30 16.52
N LYS A 269 27.07 -6.44 16.28
CA LYS A 269 27.53 -6.81 14.94
C LYS A 269 26.71 -7.97 14.38
N THR A 270 26.43 -7.90 13.08
CA THR A 270 25.88 -9.01 12.31
C THR A 270 26.93 -10.10 12.11
N GLU A 271 26.51 -11.26 11.60
CA GLU A 271 27.40 -12.37 11.24
C GLU A 271 28.50 -11.98 10.24
N PHE A 272 28.30 -10.89 9.49
CA PHE A 272 29.25 -10.35 8.50
C PHE A 272 30.12 -9.21 9.06
N GLY A 273 30.01 -8.91 10.36
CA GLY A 273 30.81 -7.88 11.02
C GLY A 273 30.29 -6.44 10.84
N GLU A 274 29.16 -6.24 10.19
CA GLU A 274 28.49 -4.93 10.09
C GLU A 274 27.75 -4.60 11.38
N VAL A 275 27.61 -3.31 11.71
CA VAL A 275 26.88 -2.90 12.91
C VAL A 275 25.37 -2.94 12.66
N ASP A 276 24.63 -3.67 13.49
CA ASP A 276 23.15 -3.67 13.49
C ASP A 276 22.64 -2.59 14.44
N TYR A 277 22.41 -1.41 13.89
CA TYR A 277 21.93 -0.23 14.61
C TYR A 277 20.50 -0.39 15.15
N SER A 278 19.68 -1.28 14.57
CA SER A 278 18.30 -1.51 15.04
C SER A 278 18.23 -2.13 16.44
N LYS A 279 19.35 -2.73 16.88
CA LYS A 279 19.50 -3.38 18.18
C LYS A 279 19.93 -2.43 19.29
N LEU A 280 20.19 -1.16 18.97
CA LEU A 280 20.57 -0.15 19.96
C LEU A 280 19.40 0.30 20.81
N CYS A 281 18.17 0.23 20.28
CA CYS A 281 16.98 0.79 20.90
C CYS A 281 15.77 -0.08 20.55
N ASN A 282 14.94 -0.37 21.55
CA ASN A 282 13.73 -1.15 21.32
C ASN A 282 12.58 -0.29 20.76
N ASP A 283 11.46 -0.95 20.47
CA ASP A 283 10.21 -0.35 19.98
C ASP A 283 9.57 0.64 20.96
N LYS A 284 9.96 0.60 22.24
CA LYS A 284 9.53 1.52 23.32
C LYS A 284 10.49 2.68 23.54
N SER A 285 11.48 2.86 22.67
CA SER A 285 12.55 3.86 22.82
C SER A 285 13.41 3.69 24.07
N GLU A 286 13.58 2.45 24.51
CA GLU A 286 14.37 2.05 25.66
C GLU A 286 15.67 1.38 25.22
N PHE A 287 16.75 1.64 25.96
CA PHE A 287 18.04 1.05 25.70
C PHE A 287 18.93 1.03 26.94
N LEU A 288 20.05 0.32 26.79
CA LEU A 288 21.12 0.28 27.77
C LEU A 288 22.33 1.05 27.25
N ALA A 289 22.84 1.97 28.06
CA ALA A 289 24.13 2.59 27.82
C ALA A 289 25.17 2.04 28.80
N ARG A 290 26.32 1.65 28.25
CA ARG A 290 27.52 1.41 29.04
C ARG A 290 28.31 2.72 29.15
N ILE A 291 28.61 3.13 30.37
CA ILE A 291 29.38 4.34 30.65
C ILE A 291 30.72 3.90 31.23
N ASN A 292 31.82 4.40 30.66
CA ASN A 292 33.17 4.15 31.16
C ASN A 292 33.58 5.33 32.05
N ASP A 293 33.19 5.27 33.32
CA ASP A 293 33.46 6.30 34.33
C ASP A 293 34.70 5.98 35.21
N GLY A 294 35.55 5.06 34.74
CA GLY A 294 36.58 4.39 35.56
C GLY A 294 36.10 3.08 36.17
N HIS A 295 34.78 2.90 36.25
CA HIS A 295 34.09 1.64 36.42
C HIS A 295 33.15 1.44 35.22
N TYR A 296 32.98 0.21 34.72
CA TYR A 296 32.06 -0.05 33.61
C TYR A 296 30.63 -0.09 34.13
N THR A 297 29.99 1.07 34.25
CA THR A 297 28.63 1.19 34.76
C THR A 297 27.61 1.02 33.63
N PHE A 298 26.46 0.45 33.96
CA PHE A 298 25.34 0.29 33.04
C PHE A 298 24.16 1.14 33.49
N SER A 299 23.54 1.82 32.54
CA SER A 299 22.32 2.59 32.78
C SER A 299 21.25 2.19 31.78
N TYR A 300 20.04 2.05 32.27
CA TYR A 300 18.82 2.03 31.48
C TYR A 300 18.38 3.46 31.17
N ILE A 301 17.94 3.69 29.93
CA ILE A 301 17.44 4.97 29.44
C ILE A 301 16.14 4.73 28.68
N ASN A 302 15.14 5.57 28.93
CA ASN A 302 13.91 5.63 28.15
C ASN A 302 13.73 7.04 27.58
N LEU A 303 13.76 7.19 26.25
CA LEU A 303 13.65 8.51 25.62
C LEU A 303 12.22 9.02 25.49
N ASN A 304 11.19 8.20 25.73
CA ASN A 304 9.83 8.71 25.84
C ASN A 304 9.67 9.49 27.16
N THR A 305 10.08 8.88 28.27
CA THR A 305 9.89 9.42 29.63
C THR A 305 11.06 10.29 30.09
N GLY A 306 12.25 10.12 29.52
CA GLY A 306 13.51 10.72 30.01
C GLY A 306 14.02 10.05 31.28
N GLU A 307 13.47 8.89 31.63
CA GLU A 307 13.91 8.11 32.78
C GLU A 307 15.30 7.53 32.53
N THR A 308 16.15 7.66 33.55
CA THR A 308 17.46 7.02 33.60
C THR A 308 17.58 6.25 34.91
N LYS A 309 18.04 4.99 34.83
CA LYS A 309 18.23 4.13 36.00
C LYS A 309 19.58 3.44 35.92
N ALA A 310 20.44 3.67 36.90
CA ALA A 310 21.67 2.90 37.06
C ALA A 310 21.33 1.45 37.41
N ILE A 311 21.95 0.51 36.70
CA ILE A 311 21.77 -0.93 36.92
C ILE A 311 22.92 -1.37 37.82
N PRO A 312 22.65 -1.88 39.04
CA PRO A 312 23.68 -2.29 39.99
C PRO A 312 24.25 -3.67 39.62
N LEU A 313 24.78 -3.78 38.40
CA LEU A 313 25.26 -5.00 37.81
C LEU A 313 26.74 -5.22 38.16
N LYS A 314 27.05 -6.33 38.84
CA LYS A 314 28.43 -6.73 39.18
C LYS A 314 28.98 -7.75 38.17
N LEU A 315 28.63 -7.58 36.91
CA LEU A 315 29.13 -8.42 35.82
C LEU A 315 30.39 -7.79 35.23
N HIS A 316 31.45 -8.58 35.08
CA HIS A 316 32.66 -8.14 34.39
C HIS A 316 32.51 -8.35 32.88
N VAL A 317 31.91 -7.36 32.23
CA VAL A 317 31.62 -7.40 30.80
C VAL A 317 32.84 -6.87 30.03
N ASN A 318 33.50 -7.73 29.27
CA ASN A 318 34.76 -7.39 28.61
C ASN A 318 34.51 -6.49 27.39
N ASN A 319 33.44 -6.73 26.64
CA ASN A 319 33.16 -6.03 25.40
C ASN A 319 31.70 -5.54 25.32
N ASN A 320 31.50 -4.47 24.56
CA ASN A 320 30.17 -3.94 24.27
C ASN A 320 29.29 -4.92 23.49
N GLN A 321 29.86 -5.91 22.84
CA GLN A 321 29.09 -6.94 22.12
C GLN A 321 28.45 -7.97 23.03
N ASP A 322 28.87 -7.98 24.30
CA ASP A 322 28.45 -8.99 25.25
C ASP A 322 27.10 -8.63 25.91
N ILE A 323 26.50 -7.48 25.59
CA ILE A 323 25.21 -7.05 26.12
C ILE A 323 24.18 -7.02 24.99
N GLY A 324 23.02 -7.64 25.20
CA GLY A 324 21.85 -7.70 24.33
C GLY A 324 20.96 -6.46 24.34
N LEU A 325 20.07 -6.37 23.35
CA LEU A 325 18.98 -5.38 23.36
C LEU A 325 18.06 -5.62 24.56
N LEU A 326 17.61 -4.53 25.19
CA LEU A 326 16.54 -4.59 26.18
C LEU A 326 15.21 -4.99 25.52
N SER A 327 14.64 -6.12 25.94
CA SER A 327 13.37 -6.65 25.44
C SER A 327 12.55 -7.21 26.59
N ASP A 328 11.28 -6.82 26.65
CA ASP A 328 10.35 -7.20 27.73
C ASP A 328 10.91 -7.01 29.16
N GLY A 329 11.68 -5.94 29.37
CA GLY A 329 12.27 -5.58 30.68
C GLY A 329 13.52 -6.37 31.06
N LEU A 330 14.00 -7.24 30.17
CA LEU A 330 15.22 -8.04 30.36
C LEU A 330 16.26 -7.70 29.30
N PHE A 331 17.52 -7.89 29.63
CA PHE A 331 18.60 -7.81 28.66
C PHE A 331 19.50 -9.04 28.78
N TYR A 332 20.02 -9.48 27.65
CA TYR A 332 21.04 -10.52 27.64
C TYR A 332 22.38 -9.93 28.09
N ALA A 333 23.14 -10.68 28.86
CA ALA A 333 24.53 -10.39 29.13
C ALA A 333 25.36 -11.67 29.05
N TYR A 334 26.50 -11.56 28.39
CA TYR A 334 27.58 -12.51 28.34
C TYR A 334 28.78 -11.93 29.09
N GLY A 335 29.56 -12.78 29.74
CA GLY A 335 30.82 -12.35 30.30
C GLY A 335 31.44 -13.45 31.12
N GLY A 336 32.76 -13.41 31.23
CA GLY A 336 33.50 -14.56 31.68
C GLY A 336 34.96 -14.23 31.84
N SER A 337 35.61 -14.97 32.72
CA SER A 337 36.83 -14.50 33.37
C SER A 337 38.11 -14.82 32.61
N ASN A 338 38.97 -13.81 32.53
CA ASN A 338 40.35 -13.96 33.01
C ASN A 338 40.53 -13.48 34.48
N PHE A 339 39.48 -12.95 35.15
CA PHE A 339 39.56 -12.32 36.50
C PHE A 339 38.69 -12.93 37.62
N THR A 340 37.50 -13.50 37.35
CA THR A 340 36.55 -14.02 38.37
C THR A 340 36.39 -15.56 38.44
N GLY A 341 37.02 -16.31 37.54
CA GLY A 341 36.99 -17.79 37.49
C GLY A 341 35.68 -18.44 37.03
N THR A 342 34.65 -17.69 36.64
CA THR A 342 33.34 -18.24 36.23
C THR A 342 32.78 -17.47 35.03
N ASP A 343 32.45 -18.21 33.97
CA ASP A 343 31.71 -17.71 32.82
C ASP A 343 30.22 -17.65 33.17
N TYR A 344 29.56 -16.56 32.81
CA TYR A 344 28.13 -16.37 32.94
C TYR A 344 27.54 -15.92 31.60
N TRP A 345 26.36 -16.44 31.28
CA TRP A 345 25.59 -15.98 30.14
C TRP A 345 24.09 -16.16 30.40
N GLY A 346 23.27 -15.24 29.91
CA GLY A 346 21.83 -15.31 30.13
C GLY A 346 21.15 -13.96 30.23
N PHE A 347 19.95 -13.93 30.82
CA PHE A 347 19.10 -12.75 30.89
C PHE A 347 19.06 -12.17 32.29
N PHE A 348 19.10 -10.84 32.35
CA PHE A 348 19.14 -10.06 33.58
C PHE A 348 18.01 -9.03 33.58
N ASP A 349 17.48 -8.73 34.77
CA ASP A 349 16.54 -7.63 34.96
C ASP A 349 17.27 -6.28 35.14
N LEU A 350 16.51 -5.18 35.14
CA LEU A 350 17.03 -3.83 35.37
C LEU A 350 17.53 -3.57 36.81
N ASN A 351 17.48 -4.56 37.69
CA ASN A 351 18.09 -4.51 39.03
C ASN A 351 19.40 -5.32 39.07
N GLY A 352 19.82 -5.91 37.94
CA GLY A 352 21.02 -6.72 37.83
C GLY A 352 20.88 -8.15 38.36
N ASN A 353 19.65 -8.62 38.61
CA ASN A 353 19.40 -10.01 38.98
C ASN A 353 19.42 -10.88 37.72
N GLN A 354 20.10 -12.02 37.77
CA GLN A 354 20.02 -13.02 36.71
C GLN A 354 18.68 -13.75 36.80
N ILE A 355 17.87 -13.63 35.75
CA ILE A 355 16.53 -14.24 35.64
C ILE A 355 16.61 -15.58 34.92
N ILE A 356 17.42 -15.67 33.87
CA ILE A 356 17.68 -16.91 33.15
C ILE A 356 19.18 -17.15 33.14
N ASP A 357 19.59 -18.26 33.74
CA ASP A 357 20.95 -18.76 33.66
C ASP A 357 21.08 -19.76 32.51
N LEU A 358 21.80 -19.36 31.48
CA LEU A 358 22.02 -20.20 30.31
C LEU A 358 23.26 -21.10 30.46
N THR A 359 24.09 -20.96 31.51
CA THR A 359 25.42 -21.63 31.63
C THR A 359 25.36 -23.14 31.54
N GLN A 360 24.20 -23.70 31.88
CA GLN A 360 23.92 -25.13 31.84
C GLN A 360 23.52 -25.68 30.45
N TYR A 361 23.29 -24.83 29.44
CA TYR A 361 22.83 -25.25 28.13
C TYR A 361 23.94 -25.13 27.07
N ASP A 362 24.01 -26.09 26.15
CA ASP A 362 24.78 -25.94 24.92
C ASP A 362 24.05 -24.95 24.00
N THR A 363 24.45 -23.67 24.04
CA THR A 363 23.89 -22.57 23.23
C THR A 363 24.80 -22.18 22.08
N THR A 364 25.59 -23.10 21.53
CA THR A 364 26.54 -22.80 20.44
C THR A 364 25.86 -22.22 19.19
N ASP A 365 24.56 -22.48 19.00
CA ASP A 365 23.75 -22.01 17.88
C ASP A 365 22.92 -20.73 18.21
N LEU A 366 23.21 -20.02 19.30
CA LEU A 366 22.44 -18.85 19.74
C LEU A 366 22.71 -17.63 18.84
N LYS A 367 21.66 -17.10 18.22
CA LYS A 367 21.73 -15.96 17.28
C LYS A 367 20.81 -14.78 17.62
N ASP A 368 19.80 -15.01 18.46
CA ASP A 368 18.86 -13.97 18.91
C ASP A 368 18.91 -13.84 20.43
N TYR A 369 18.90 -12.61 20.91
CA TYR A 369 19.05 -12.24 22.32
C TYR A 369 17.83 -11.43 22.79
N GLN A 370 16.68 -11.65 22.18
CA GLN A 370 15.48 -10.84 22.38
C GLN A 370 14.26 -11.66 22.78
N PHE A 371 13.61 -11.22 23.84
CA PHE A 371 12.25 -11.61 24.15
C PHE A 371 11.28 -11.05 23.10
N ARG A 372 10.28 -11.85 22.77
CA ARG A 372 9.18 -11.48 21.89
C ARG A 372 7.87 -11.88 22.55
N ASN A 373 7.04 -10.89 22.87
CA ASN A 373 5.73 -11.09 23.49
C ASN A 373 5.81 -11.95 24.77
N GLY A 374 6.79 -11.66 25.62
CA GLY A 374 7.02 -12.33 26.89
C GLY A 374 7.64 -13.72 26.78
N LYS A 375 8.14 -14.12 25.60
CA LYS A 375 8.74 -15.43 25.36
C LYS A 375 10.13 -15.32 24.76
N TYR A 376 11.00 -16.24 25.15
CA TYR A 376 12.31 -16.42 24.56
C TYR A 376 12.59 -17.91 24.35
N THR A 377 13.02 -18.30 23.16
CA THR A 377 13.29 -19.70 22.83
C THR A 377 14.75 -19.88 22.48
N ILE A 378 15.42 -20.83 23.14
CA ILE A 378 16.75 -21.29 22.77
C ILE A 378 16.64 -22.64 22.06
N THR A 379 17.58 -22.90 21.16
CA THR A 379 17.84 -24.26 20.68
C THR A 379 19.13 -24.75 21.33
N CYS A 380 19.05 -25.87 22.05
CA CYS A 380 20.18 -26.47 22.74
C CYS A 380 20.30 -27.98 22.48
N LYS A 381 21.48 -28.56 22.71
CA LYS A 381 21.71 -30.01 22.57
C LYS A 381 21.87 -30.68 23.93
N ASN A 382 21.34 -31.89 24.06
CA ASN A 382 21.67 -32.74 25.20
C ASN A 382 22.98 -33.50 24.97
N ASN A 383 23.43 -34.26 25.98
CA ASN A 383 24.67 -35.06 25.91
C ASN A 383 24.68 -36.12 24.79
N SER A 384 23.52 -36.46 24.23
CA SER A 384 23.38 -37.39 23.10
C SER A 384 23.32 -36.68 21.74
N GLY A 385 23.54 -35.36 21.70
CA GLY A 385 23.47 -34.53 20.49
C GLY A 385 22.05 -34.26 19.98
N VAL A 386 21.02 -34.65 20.71
CA VAL A 386 19.62 -34.38 20.34
C VAL A 386 19.31 -32.91 20.62
N LYS A 387 18.83 -32.20 19.62
CA LYS A 387 18.42 -30.80 19.72
C LYS A 387 17.03 -30.67 20.36
N PHE A 388 16.89 -29.68 21.24
CA PHE A 388 15.64 -29.29 21.87
C PHE A 388 15.46 -27.78 21.76
N ASN A 389 14.21 -27.37 21.59
CA ASN A 389 13.79 -25.99 21.77
C ASN A 389 13.23 -25.84 23.19
N ILE A 390 13.82 -24.94 23.98
CA ILE A 390 13.34 -24.60 25.33
C ILE A 390 12.83 -23.17 25.28
N THR A 391 11.58 -22.96 25.68
CA THR A 391 10.98 -21.64 25.75
C THR A 391 10.82 -21.20 27.19
N PHE A 392 11.30 -19.99 27.48
CA PHE A 392 11.20 -19.33 28.77
C PHE A 392 10.17 -18.20 28.73
N ASP A 393 9.51 -17.96 29.86
CA ASP A 393 8.82 -16.69 30.12
C ASP A 393 9.77 -15.62 30.70
N THR A 394 9.28 -14.40 30.88
CA THR A 394 10.06 -13.26 31.43
C THR A 394 10.39 -13.40 32.92
N SER A 395 9.85 -14.41 33.60
CA SER A 395 10.24 -14.76 34.97
C SER A 395 11.30 -15.86 35.01
N GLY A 396 11.70 -16.37 33.85
CA GLY A 396 12.68 -17.44 33.70
C GLY A 396 12.10 -18.85 33.84
N ASN A 397 10.77 -19.01 33.90
CA ASN A 397 10.16 -20.33 33.94
C ASN A 397 10.18 -20.97 32.55
N ILE A 398 10.49 -22.27 32.50
CA ILE A 398 10.34 -23.06 31.27
C ILE A 398 8.85 -23.29 31.02
N ILE A 399 8.32 -22.77 29.93
CA ILE A 399 6.93 -22.92 29.52
C ILE A 399 6.73 -23.99 28.44
N SER A 400 7.78 -24.33 27.69
CA SER A 400 7.78 -25.51 26.81
C SER A 400 9.19 -26.05 26.59
N GLN A 401 9.27 -27.35 26.35
CA GLN A 401 10.48 -28.04 25.93
C GLN A 401 10.10 -29.11 24.91
N GLU A 402 10.56 -28.92 23.67
CA GLU A 402 10.16 -29.75 22.53
C GLU A 402 11.40 -30.21 21.77
N LYS A 403 11.34 -31.41 21.20
CA LYS A 403 12.43 -31.88 20.33
C LYS A 403 12.46 -31.01 19.08
N ALA A 404 13.62 -30.46 18.73
CA ALA A 404 13.75 -29.68 17.50
C ALA A 404 13.80 -30.63 16.30
N GLU A 405 13.12 -30.26 15.21
CA GLU A 405 13.27 -30.95 13.93
C GLU A 405 14.68 -30.68 13.38
N ASN A 406 15.29 -31.70 12.77
CA ASN A 406 16.71 -31.70 12.39
C ASN A 406 17.03 -30.71 11.26
#